data_AF-A0AAD7C3Y1-F1
#
_entry.id   AF-A0AAD7C3Y1-F1
#
_cell.length_a   1.000
_cell.length_b   1.000
_cell.length_c   1.000
_cell.angle_alpha   90.00
_cell.angle_beta   90.00
_cell.angle_gamma   90.00
#
_symmetry.space_group_name_H-M   'P 1'
#
loop_
_entity.id
_entity.type
_entity.pdbx_description
1 polymer ?
#
loop_
_entity_poly.entity_id
_entity_poly.type
_entity_poly.pdbx_seq_one_letter_code
_entity_poly.pdbx_strand_id
1 'polypeptide(L)'
;MSFLKRGMMRHWFAVEATPIYVLVGGACIGASWYLYRLATGPSVVWTKTNPQPWNSISQSQGTKLLEVNHKFDDHWKRDKL
;
A
#
# COMPACT_ATOMS: atom_id res chain seq x y z
N MET A 1 -34.48 -17.60 6.90
CA MET A 1 -33.44 -16.55 7.00
C MET A 1 -33.35 -15.66 5.73
N SER A 2 -34.45 -15.31 5.03
CA SER A 2 -34.32 -15.00 3.57
C SER A 2 -34.98 -13.71 3.03
N PHE A 3 -36.07 -13.17 3.60
CA PHE A 3 -36.76 -12.05 2.95
C PHE A 3 -36.10 -10.67 3.14
N LEU A 4 -35.59 -10.38 4.34
CA LEU A 4 -34.89 -9.11 4.64
C LEU A 4 -33.57 -8.96 3.87
N LYS A 5 -32.84 -10.06 3.66
CA LYS A 5 -31.55 -10.05 2.95
C LYS A 5 -31.73 -9.71 1.46
N ARG A 6 -32.81 -10.18 0.82
CA ARG A 6 -33.01 -10.00 -0.63
C ARG A 6 -33.35 -8.55 -1.00
N GLY A 7 -34.11 -7.84 -0.16
CA GLY A 7 -34.42 -6.42 -0.37
C GLY A 7 -33.20 -5.52 -0.17
N MET A 8 -32.43 -5.76 0.89
CA MET A 8 -31.22 -5.02 1.21
C MET A 8 -30.15 -5.17 0.10
N MET A 9 -29.88 -6.40 -0.36
CA MET A 9 -28.85 -6.65 -1.40
C MET A 9 -29.13 -5.96 -2.74
N ARG A 10 -30.39 -5.68 -3.11
CA ARG A 10 -30.71 -4.96 -4.37
C ARG A 10 -30.24 -3.51 -4.36
N HIS A 11 -30.23 -2.85 -3.20
CA HIS A 11 -29.75 -1.48 -3.08
C HIS A 11 -28.23 -1.40 -2.93
N TRP A 12 -27.62 -2.38 -2.22
CA TRP A 12 -26.17 -2.47 -2.07
C TRP A 12 -25.45 -2.91 -3.35
N PHE A 13 -26.10 -3.67 -4.22
CA PHE A 13 -25.60 -4.07 -5.55
C PHE A 13 -26.34 -3.37 -6.69
N ALA A 14 -26.83 -2.15 -6.46
CA ALA A 14 -27.36 -1.34 -7.55
C ALA A 14 -26.23 -1.02 -8.54
N VAL A 15 -26.51 -1.14 -9.84
CA VAL A 15 -25.56 -0.84 -10.93
C VAL A 15 -24.98 0.57 -10.80
N GLU A 16 -25.79 1.53 -10.34
CA GLU A 16 -25.35 2.92 -10.12
C GLU A 16 -24.42 3.09 -8.91
N ALA A 17 -24.61 2.29 -7.85
CA ALA A 17 -23.83 2.41 -6.61
C ALA A 17 -22.51 1.63 -6.68
N THR A 18 -22.46 0.57 -7.48
CA THR A 18 -21.29 -0.31 -7.60
C THR A 18 -20.01 0.44 -8.03
N PRO A 19 -20.04 1.33 -9.05
CA PRO A 19 -18.86 2.12 -9.43
C PRO A 19 -18.34 3.01 -8.30
N ILE A 20 -19.24 3.59 -7.48
CA ILE A 20 -18.86 4.46 -6.37
C ILE A 20 -18.10 3.65 -5.32
N TYR A 21 -18.60 2.47 -4.95
CA TYR A 21 -17.91 1.60 -3.99
C TYR A 21 -16.55 1.13 -4.48
N VAL A 22 -16.43 0.83 -5.78
CA VAL A 22 -15.14 0.44 -6.36
C VAL A 22 -14.13 1.58 -6.30
N LEU A 23 -14.54 2.81 -6.67
CA LEU A 23 -13.64 3.96 -6.65
C LEU A 23 -13.24 4.35 -5.23
N VAL A 24 -14.21 4.46 -4.32
CA VAL A 24 -13.94 4.83 -2.91
C VAL A 24 -13.14 3.73 -2.22
N GLY A 25 -13.55 2.47 -2.38
CA GLY A 25 -12.83 1.32 -1.83
C GLY A 25 -11.41 1.23 -2.39
N GLY A 26 -11.24 1.39 -3.71
CA GLY A 26 -9.94 1.42 -4.36
C GLY A 26 -9.05 2.55 -3.86
N ALA A 27 -9.61 3.75 -3.67
CA ALA A 27 -8.89 4.90 -3.14
C ALA A 27 -8.40 4.65 -1.70
N CYS A 28 -9.28 4.16 -0.81
CA CYS A 28 -8.91 3.84 0.56
C CYS A 28 -7.81 2.78 0.62
N ILE A 29 -7.95 1.69 -0.16
CA ILE A 29 -6.95 0.62 -0.23
C ILE A 29 -5.61 1.17 -0.75
N GLY A 30 -5.63 1.94 -1.84
CA GLY A 30 -4.42 2.53 -2.42
C GLY A 30 -3.72 3.49 -1.46
N ALA A 31 -4.49 4.33 -0.75
CA ALA A 31 -3.95 5.25 0.24
C ALA A 31 -3.33 4.51 1.43
N SER A 32 -4.03 3.49 1.98
CA SER A 32 -3.49 2.68 3.07
C SER A 32 -2.22 1.94 2.66
N TRP A 33 -2.19 1.35 1.46
CA TRP A 33 -1.00 0.69 0.93
C TRP A 33 0.17 1.67 0.76
N TYR A 34 -0.09 2.85 0.22
CA TYR A 34 0.97 3.85 0.01
C TYR A 34 1.51 4.40 1.34
N LEU A 35 0.65 4.63 2.33
CA LEU A 35 1.07 4.99 3.68
C LEU A 35 1.92 3.90 4.33
N TYR A 36 1.54 2.63 4.21
CA TYR A 36 2.34 1.51 4.70
C TYR A 36 3.73 1.46 4.06
N ARG A 37 3.81 1.68 2.75
CA ARG A 37 5.10 1.78 2.02
C ARG A 37 5.94 2.96 2.51
N LEU A 38 5.33 4.11 2.78
CA LEU A 38 6.06 5.28 3.30
C LEU A 38 6.54 5.06 4.73
N ALA A 39 5.71 4.47 5.58
CA ALA A 39 6.05 4.11 6.95
C ALA A 39 7.24 3.13 7.01
N THR A 40 7.39 2.26 6.03
CA THR A 40 8.51 1.30 5.94
C THR A 40 9.72 1.83 5.16
N GLY A 41 9.74 3.12 4.81
CA GLY A 41 10.86 3.75 4.11
C GLY A 41 12.17 3.75 4.91
N PRO A 42 13.33 3.91 4.24
CA PRO A 42 14.64 3.82 4.88
C PRO A 42 14.98 5.02 5.77
N SER A 43 14.24 6.13 5.67
CA SER A 43 14.38 7.31 6.53
C SER A 43 13.57 7.23 7.83
N VAL A 44 12.67 6.25 7.96
CA VAL A 44 11.75 6.15 9.09
C VAL A 44 12.30 5.18 10.14
N VAL A 45 12.45 5.65 11.38
CA VAL A 45 12.93 4.85 12.51
C VAL A 45 11.76 4.54 13.45
N TRP A 46 11.38 3.26 13.54
CA TRP A 46 10.31 2.80 14.44
C TRP A 46 10.84 2.25 15.75
N THR A 47 12.04 1.67 15.73
CA THR A 47 12.63 0.95 16.86
C THR A 47 13.98 1.57 17.23
N LYS A 48 14.35 1.44 18.51
CA LYS A 48 15.70 1.83 18.97
C LYS A 48 16.77 0.78 18.62
N THR A 49 16.35 -0.45 18.28
CA THR A 49 17.25 -1.56 17.93
C THR A 49 17.90 -1.37 16.57
N ASN A 50 17.24 -0.68 15.64
CA ASN A 50 17.78 -0.32 14.33
C ASN A 50 17.69 1.20 14.12
N PRO A 51 18.56 2.00 14.75
CA PRO A 51 18.49 3.47 14.69
C PRO A 51 18.85 4.04 13.31
N GLN A 52 19.47 3.24 12.43
CA GLN A 52 19.98 3.67 11.13
C GLN A 52 19.58 2.68 10.02
N PRO A 53 18.28 2.60 9.68
CA PRO A 53 17.78 1.61 8.72
C PRO A 53 18.37 1.73 7.31
N TRP A 54 18.85 2.92 6.92
CA TRP A 54 19.50 3.17 5.64
C TRP A 54 20.83 2.43 5.45
N ASN A 55 21.50 1.97 6.52
CA ASN A 55 22.74 1.20 6.42
C ASN A 55 22.54 -0.19 5.78
N SER A 56 21.28 -0.63 5.60
CA SER A 56 20.95 -1.89 4.94
C SER A 56 20.86 -1.81 3.41
N ILE A 57 20.93 -0.60 2.84
CA ILE A 57 20.80 -0.38 1.40
C ILE A 57 22.17 -0.60 0.73
N SER A 58 22.23 -1.47 -0.28
CA SER A 58 23.43 -1.61 -1.11
C SER A 58 23.46 -0.55 -2.22
N GLN A 59 24.65 -0.25 -2.76
CA GLN A 59 24.79 0.72 -3.86
C GLN A 59 24.10 0.27 -5.15
N SER A 60 23.92 -1.04 -5.35
CA SER A 60 23.22 -1.63 -6.48
C SER A 60 21.70 -1.65 -6.32
N GLN A 61 21.17 -1.17 -5.20
CA GLN A 61 19.74 -1.24 -4.87
C GLN A 61 19.02 0.10 -4.98
N GLY A 62 17.88 0.06 -5.66
CA GLY A 62 16.94 1.16 -5.76
C GLY A 62 15.99 1.24 -4.57
N THR A 63 15.79 2.42 -4.01
CA THR A 63 14.84 2.68 -2.91
C THR A 63 13.55 3.35 -3.38
N LYS A 64 13.53 3.83 -4.63
CA LYS A 64 12.36 4.52 -5.20
C LYS A 64 11.34 3.48 -5.64
N LEU A 65 10.06 3.88 -5.60
CA LEU A 65 8.98 3.04 -6.11
C LEU A 65 9.08 2.85 -7.63
N LEU A 66 9.58 3.87 -8.32
CA LEU A 66 9.68 3.89 -9.77
C LEU A 66 10.98 4.56 -10.19
N GLU A 67 11.66 3.93 -11.15
CA GLU A 67 12.89 4.38 -11.78
C GLU A 67 12.65 4.49 -13.27
N VAL A 68 12.66 5.72 -13.79
CA VAL A 68 12.34 5.98 -15.21
C VAL A 68 13.58 5.81 -16.09
N ASN A 69 14.71 6.41 -15.68
CA ASN A 69 15.90 6.51 -16.53
C ASN A 69 17.06 5.62 -16.03
N HIS A 70 17.49 5.80 -14.78
CA HIS A 70 18.56 4.99 -14.19
C HIS A 70 17.93 3.87 -13.36
N LYS A 71 18.08 2.64 -13.84
CA LYS A 71 17.60 1.43 -13.17
C LYS A 71 18.72 0.84 -12.34
N PHE A 72 18.38 0.45 -11.12
CA PHE A 72 19.23 -0.37 -10.29
C PHE A 72 19.06 -1.85 -10.64
N ASP A 73 20.04 -2.68 -10.28
CA ASP A 73 19.97 -4.12 -10.53
C ASP A 73 18.93 -4.79 -9.62
N ASP A 74 18.78 -4.26 -8.41
CA ASP A 74 17.85 -4.77 -7.40
C ASP A 74 17.00 -3.67 -6.75
N HIS A 75 15.90 -4.09 -6.12
CA HIS A 75 15.05 -3.22 -5.30
C HIS A 75 15.27 -3.50 -3.82
N TRP A 76 15.53 -2.45 -3.06
CA TRP A 76 15.65 -2.55 -1.61
C TRP A 76 14.29 -2.86 -0.96
N LYS A 77 14.28 -3.77 0.01
CA LYS A 77 13.14 -4.08 0.87
C LYS A 77 13.56 -4.04 2.32
N ARG A 78 12.65 -3.62 3.19
CA ARG A 78 12.91 -3.53 4.62
C ARG A 78 12.62 -4.87 5.30
N ASP A 79 13.67 -5.59 5.67
CA ASP A 79 13.54 -6.88 6.36
C ASP A 79 13.33 -6.77 7.88
N LYS A 80 13.77 -5.65 8.48
CA LYS A 80 13.79 -5.44 9.93
C LYS A 80 13.21 -4.07 10.30
N LEU A 81 12.44 -4.01 11.39
CA LEU A 81 11.88 -2.77 11.94
C LEU A 81 12.85 -2.04 12.86
#